data_AF-A0A367LT54-F1
#
_entry.id   AF-A0A367LT54-F1
#
_cell.length_a   1.000
_cell.length_b   1.000
_cell.length_c   1.000
_cell.angle_alpha   90.00
_cell.angle_beta   90.00
_cell.angle_gamma   90.00
#
_symmetry.space_group_name_H-M   'P 1'
#
loop_
_entity.id
_entity.type
_entity.pdbx_description
1 polymer ?
#
loop_
_entity_poly.entity_id
_entity_poly.type
_entity_poly.pdbx_seq_one_letter_code
_entity_poly.pdbx_strand_id
1 'polypeptide(L)' 'LGTVISPDLNRLAQMQPNQKARFVAVSLEEGLEARRRYNWQVQRLQHFFLR' A
#
# COMPACT_ATOMS: atom_id res chain seq x y z
N LEU A 1 -7.24 -16.45 8.69
CA LEU A 1 -5.87 -15.98 8.35
C LEU A 1 -5.96 -15.24 7.01
N GLY A 2 -5.23 -14.15 6.82
CA GLY A 2 -5.28 -13.38 5.57
C GLY A 2 -3.94 -12.69 5.30
N THR A 3 -3.75 -12.26 4.06
CA THR A 3 -2.52 -11.57 3.62
C THR A 3 -2.81 -10.09 3.41
N VAL A 4 -1.97 -9.23 3.95
CA VAL A 4 -2.06 -7.79 3.74
C VAL A 4 -1.50 -7.45 2.35
N ILE A 5 -2.24 -6.64 1.60
CA ILE A 5 -1.83 -6.21 0.25
C ILE A 5 -0.54 -5.37 0.30
N SER A 6 0.30 -5.50 -0.72
CA SER A 6 1.62 -4.83 -0.76
C SER A 6 1.59 -3.32 -0.49
N PRO A 7 0.63 -2.52 -1.03
CA PRO A 7 0.56 -1.08 -0.74
C PRO A 7 0.39 -0.75 0.76
N ASP A 8 -0.35 -1.58 1.49
CA ASP A 8 -0.67 -1.36 2.90
C ASP A 8 0.46 -1.83 3.83
N LEU A 9 1.37 -2.68 3.34
CA LEU A 9 2.55 -3.10 4.11
C LEU A 9 3.44 -1.93 4.50
N ASN A 10 3.55 -0.90 3.66
CA ASN A 10 4.31 0.31 4.00
C ASN A 10 3.71 1.02 5.23
N ARG A 11 2.38 1.02 5.36
CA ARG A 11 1.71 1.61 6.51
C ARG A 11 1.97 0.79 7.77
N LEU A 12 1.86 -0.54 7.68
CA LEU A 12 2.16 -1.43 8.81
C LEU A 12 3.61 -1.29 9.28
N ALA A 13 4.55 -1.17 8.35
CA ALA A 13 5.97 -1.01 8.68
C ALA A 13 6.28 0.29 9.46
N GLN A 14 5.44 1.31 9.32
CA GLN A 14 5.59 2.60 9.99
C GLN A 14 4.77 2.72 11.29
N MET A 15 3.96 1.71 11.62
CA MET A 15 3.14 1.74 12.83
C MET A 15 4.00 1.65 14.09
N GLN A 16 3.61 2.42 15.11
CA GLN A 16 4.23 2.35 16.42
C GLN A 16 3.70 1.15 17.22
N PRO A 17 4.48 0.61 18.17
CA PRO A 17 3.97 -0.37 19.12
C PRO A 17 2.69 0.12 19.79
N ASN A 18 1.74 -0.78 19.99
CA ASN A 18 0.42 -0.52 20.59
C ASN A 18 -0.50 0.42 19.79
N GLN A 19 -0.10 0.83 18.57
CA GLN A 19 -1.00 1.53 17.66
C GLN A 19 -2.03 0.53 17.08
N LYS A 20 -3.30 0.92 17.11
CA LYS A 20 -4.40 0.05 16.66
C LYS A 20 -4.54 0.10 15.13
N ALA A 21 -4.78 -1.05 14.53
CA ALA A 21 -5.22 -1.19 13.15
C ALA A 21 -6.51 -2.01 13.09
N ARG A 22 -7.29 -1.77 12.02
CA ARG A 22 -8.44 -2.60 11.67
C ARG A 22 -8.17 -3.24 10.31
N PHE A 23 -8.16 -4.57 10.28
CA PHE A 23 -8.09 -5.30 9.02
C PHE A 23 -9.46 -5.30 8.35
N VAL A 24 -9.46 -5.05 7.05
CA VAL A 24 -10.66 -5.03 6.21
C VAL A 24 -10.48 -6.06 5.11
N ALA A 25 -11.48 -6.89 4.90
CA ALA A 25 -11.48 -7.83 3.79
C ALA A 25 -11.63 -7.05 2.48
N VAL A 26 -10.80 -7.38 1.50
CA VAL A 26 -10.79 -6.77 0.18
C VAL A 26 -10.87 -7.85 -0.89
N SER A 27 -11.43 -7.52 -2.05
CA SER A 27 -11.39 -8.37 -3.23
C SER A 27 -10.01 -8.37 -3.87
N LEU A 28 -9.79 -9.32 -4.78
CA LEU A 28 -8.57 -9.35 -5.58
C LEU A 28 -8.47 -8.10 -6.47
N GLU A 29 -9.59 -7.68 -7.05
CA GLU A 29 -9.70 -6.52 -7.92
C GLU A 29 -9.31 -5.23 -7.20
N GLU A 30 -9.82 -5.04 -5.98
CA GLU A 30 -9.46 -3.92 -5.10
C GLU A 30 -7.96 -3.93 -4.77
N GLY A 31 -7.42 -5.10 -4.43
CA GLY A 31 -5.99 -5.27 -4.14
C GLY A 31 -5.10 -4.94 -5.36
N LEU A 32 -5.48 -5.40 -6.55
CA LEU A 32 -4.76 -5.12 -7.80
C LEU A 32 -4.86 -3.63 -8.18
N GLU A 33 -6.01 -3.01 -7.98
CA GLU A 33 -6.19 -1.59 -8.24
C GLU A 33 -5.33 -0.73 -7.30
N ALA A 34 -5.33 -1.03 -6.00
CA ALA A 34 -4.46 -0.37 -5.03
C ALA A 34 -2.99 -0.48 -5.43
N ARG A 35 -2.56 -1.64 -5.90
CA ARG A 35 -1.18 -1.86 -6.39
C ARG A 35 -0.85 -1.01 -7.62
N ARG A 36 -1.75 -0.93 -8.60
CA ARG A 36 -1.55 -0.09 -9.79
C ARG A 36 -1.42 1.39 -9.42
N ARG A 37 -2.30 1.89 -8.53
CA ARG A 37 -2.27 3.28 -8.06
C ARG A 37 -0.97 3.61 -7.34
N TYR A 38 -0.51 2.74 -6.44
CA TYR A 38 0.75 2.92 -5.73
C TYR A 38 1.94 3.00 -6.70
N ASN A 39 2.06 2.07 -7.64
CA ASN A 39 3.15 2.06 -8.62
C ASN A 39 3.14 3.32 -9.50
N TRP A 40 1.96 3.79 -9.92
CA TRP A 40 1.83 5.02 -10.70
C TRP A 40 2.32 6.25 -9.92
N GLN A 41 1.99 6.35 -8.63
CA GLN A 41 2.47 7.44 -7.78
C GLN A 41 4.00 7.43 -7.64
N VAL A 42 4.59 6.25 -7.40
CA VAL A 42 6.05 6.09 -7.31
C VAL A 42 6.73 6.48 -8.62
N GLN A 43 6.22 6.00 -9.77
CA GLN A 43 6.76 6.35 -11.08
C GLN A 43 6.68 7.84 -11.37
N ARG A 44 5.58 8.50 -10.99
CA ARG A 44 5.42 9.94 -11.16
C ARG A 44 6.43 10.72 -10.34
N LEU A 45 6.67 10.31 -9.09
CA LEU A 45 7.69 10.91 -8.23
C LEU A 45 9.10 10.69 -8.82
N GLN A 46 9.40 9.47 -9.26
CA GLN A 46 10.68 9.16 -9.92
C GLN A 46 10.90 10.03 -11.15
N HIS A 47 9.88 10.18 -12.01
CA HIS A 47 9.97 11.05 -13.19
C HIS A 47 10.20 12.52 -12.82
N PHE A 48 9.60 13.00 -11.73
CA PHE A 48 9.77 14.38 -11.28
C PHE A 48 11.18 14.65 -10.73
N PHE A 49 11.76 13.71 -9.98
CA PHE A 49 13.07 13.90 -9.32
C PHE A 49 14.29 13.51 -10.16
N LEU A 50 14.13 12.68 -11.19
CA LEU A 50 15.24 12.18 -12.03
C LEU A 50 15.33 12.89 -13.39
N ARG A 51 14.74 14.08 -13.50
CA ARG A 51 14.77 14.94 -14.68
C ARG A 51 15.45 16.25 -14.35
#